data_AF-A0A9Q9RFH2-F1
#
_entry.id   AF-A0A9Q9RFH2-F1
#
_cell.length_a   1.000
_cell.length_b   1.000
_cell.length_c   1.000
_cell.angle_alpha   90.00
_cell.angle_beta   90.00
_cell.angle_gamma   90.00
#
_symmetry.space_group_name_H-M   'P 1'
#
loop_
_entity.id
_entity.type
_entity.pdbx_description
1 polymer ?
#
loop_
_entity_poly.entity_id
_entity_poly.type
_entity_poly.pdbx_seq_one_letter_code
_entity_poly.pdbx_strand_id
1 'polypeptide(L)'
;MAPERNGRKTLTTVQGLPKKFDQKKILKVIKKKFACNGTIVNDSEMGEVIQLQGDQRKDVQEFLIDKKEGLELDAKTIKVHGF
;
A
#
# COMPACT_ATOMS: atom_id res chain seq x y z
N MET A 1 -11.33 -25.10 21.01
CA MET A 1 -11.04 -25.12 19.56
C MET A 1 -11.71 -23.89 18.96
N ALA A 2 -10.99 -22.77 18.90
CA ALA A 2 -11.52 -21.55 18.32
C ALA A 2 -11.71 -21.78 16.81
N PRO A 3 -12.86 -21.46 16.21
CA PRO A 3 -12.94 -21.44 14.77
C PRO A 3 -11.93 -20.39 14.30
N GLU A 4 -10.87 -20.86 13.64
CA GLU A 4 -10.04 -20.04 12.77
C GLU A 4 -10.98 -19.43 11.74
N ARG A 5 -11.48 -18.24 12.07
CA ARG A 5 -12.00 -17.29 11.10
C ARG A 5 -10.79 -16.73 10.34
N ASN A 6 -10.01 -17.62 9.72
CA ASN A 6 -9.02 -17.33 8.70
C ASN A 6 -9.78 -16.92 7.43
N GLY A 7 -10.58 -15.86 7.52
CA GLY A 7 -10.83 -15.04 6.35
C GLY A 7 -9.45 -14.62 5.90
N ARG A 8 -8.97 -15.14 4.76
CA ARG A 8 -7.69 -14.78 4.15
C ARG A 8 -7.69 -13.25 3.98
N LYS A 9 -7.26 -12.53 5.01
CA LYS A 9 -7.06 -11.09 4.97
C LYS A 9 -5.76 -10.91 4.21
N THR A 10 -5.87 -10.92 2.88
CA THR A 10 -4.78 -10.47 2.04
C THR A 10 -4.46 -9.05 2.46
N LEU A 11 -3.19 -8.78 2.75
CA LEU A 11 -2.73 -7.48 3.19
C LEU A 11 -1.68 -7.02 2.19
N THR A 12 -1.87 -5.84 1.62
CA THR A 12 -0.90 -5.25 0.71
C THR A 12 -0.12 -4.18 1.48
N THR A 13 1.17 -4.40 1.71
CA THR A 13 2.05 -3.42 2.35
C THR A 13 2.92 -2.72 1.31
N VAL A 14 2.90 -1.39 1.33
CA VAL A 14 3.72 -0.51 0.48
C VAL A 14 4.82 0.09 1.32
N GLN A 15 6.06 -0.14 0.91
CA GLN A 15 7.27 0.27 1.60
C GLN A 15 8.22 0.97 0.63
N GLY A 16 9.18 1.74 1.15
CA GLY A 16 10.16 2.46 0.32
C GLY A 16 9.61 3.74 -0.31
N LEU A 17 8.51 4.28 0.23
CA LEU A 17 8.01 5.58 -0.20
C LEU A 17 8.97 6.70 0.21
N PRO A 18 9.33 7.62 -0.69
CA PRO A 18 10.23 8.71 -0.32
C PRO A 18 9.56 9.62 0.71
N LYS A 19 10.29 9.97 1.79
CA LYS A 19 9.82 10.93 2.83
C LYS A 19 9.43 12.32 2.30
N LYS A 20 9.73 12.61 1.03
CA LYS A 20 9.30 13.82 0.32
C LYS A 20 7.81 13.81 -0.01
N PHE A 21 7.18 12.64 -0.01
CA PHE A 21 5.77 12.49 -0.28
C PHE A 21 4.99 12.24 1.01
N ASP A 22 3.89 12.99 1.19
CA ASP A 22 3.00 12.81 2.33
C ASP A 22 2.23 11.48 2.25
N GLN A 23 2.58 10.50 3.09
CA GLN A 23 1.83 9.25 3.19
C GLN A 23 0.37 9.49 3.58
N LYS A 24 0.06 10.55 4.34
CA LYS A 24 -1.32 10.94 4.64
C LYS A 24 -2.13 11.27 3.39
N LYS A 25 -1.52 11.95 2.42
CA LYS A 25 -2.18 12.33 1.17
C LYS A 25 -2.40 11.12 0.29
N ILE A 26 -1.37 10.27 0.17
CA ILE A 26 -1.43 8.97 -0.50
C ILE A 26 -2.53 8.10 0.10
N LEU A 27 -2.57 7.94 1.42
CA LEU A 27 -3.61 7.18 2.11
C LEU A 27 -5.00 7.70 1.80
N LYS A 28 -5.19 9.03 1.71
CA LYS A 28 -6.48 9.63 1.36
C LYS A 28 -6.89 9.32 -0.07
N VAL A 29 -5.97 9.39 -1.04
CA VAL A 29 -6.24 9.04 -2.43
C VAL A 29 -6.51 7.55 -2.58
N ILE A 30 -5.69 6.69 -1.98
CA ILE A 30 -5.84 5.24 -1.98
C ILE A 30 -7.19 4.84 -1.36
N LYS A 31 -7.57 5.39 -0.20
CA LYS A 31 -8.89 5.15 0.40
C LYS A 31 -10.04 5.54 -0.52
N LYS A 32 -9.88 6.64 -1.28
CA LYS A 32 -10.91 7.14 -2.21
C LYS A 32 -10.98 6.32 -3.50
N LYS A 33 -9.83 5.93 -4.07
CA LYS A 33 -9.74 5.13 -5.31
C LYS A 33 -10.18 3.70 -5.09
N PHE A 34 -9.68 3.08 -4.02
CA PHE A 34 -9.79 1.63 -3.84
C PHE A 34 -10.92 1.22 -2.89
N ALA A 35 -11.59 2.17 -2.24
CA ALA A 35 -12.58 1.92 -1.20
C ALA A 35 -12.11 0.94 -0.10
N CYS A 36 -10.78 0.77 0.03
CA CYS A 36 -10.15 -0.12 0.98
C CYS A 36 -9.75 0.62 2.24
N ASN A 37 -9.70 -0.12 3.35
CA ASN A 37 -9.18 0.41 4.59
C ASN A 37 -7.65 0.27 4.62
N GLY A 38 -6.99 1.36 4.93
CA GLY A 38 -5.53 1.44 4.99
C GLY A 38 -5.07 2.13 6.25
N THR A 39 -3.89 1.75 6.73
CA THR A 39 -3.20 2.36 7.86
C THR A 39 -1.75 2.67 7.50
N ILE A 40 -1.21 3.74 8.08
CA ILE A 40 0.22 4.02 8.03
C ILE A 40 0.80 3.45 9.32
N VAL A 41 1.84 2.64 9.20
CA VAL A 41 2.60 2.09 10.32
C VAL A 41 4.00 2.65 10.22
N ASN A 42 4.53 3.14 11.32
CA ASN A 42 5.90 3.60 11.37
C ASN A 42 6.74 2.49 12.02
N ASP A 43 7.58 1.87 11.21
CA ASP A 43 8.49 0.81 11.61
C ASP A 43 9.87 1.41 11.93
N SER A 44 10.51 0.92 13.00
CA SER A 44 11.80 1.47 13.43
C SER A 44 12.96 1.09 12.51
N GLU A 45 12.82 0.00 11.74
CA GLU A 45 13.84 -0.49 10.82
C GLU A 45 13.52 -0.09 9.37
N MET A 46 12.24 -0.21 8.97
CA MET A 46 11.80 0.05 7.59
C MET A 46 11.23 1.46 7.36
N GLY A 47 11.02 2.24 8.42
CA GLY A 47 10.43 3.57 8.36
C GLY A 47 8.91 3.55 8.18
N GLU A 48 8.36 4.58 7.57
CA GLU A 48 6.92 4.70 7.36
C GLU A 48 6.44 3.79 6.21
N VAL A 49 5.60 2.83 6.55
CA VAL A 49 5.01 1.85 5.63
C VAL A 49 3.49 2.01 5.60
N ILE A 50 2.87 1.78 4.44
CA ILE A 50 1.41 1.85 4.27
C ILE A 50 0.87 0.44 4.16
N GLN A 51 -0.04 0.04 5.03
CA GLN A 51 -0.70 -1.25 4.97
C GLN A 51 -2.15 -1.09 4.50
N LEU A 52 -2.55 -1.89 3.51
CA LEU A 52 -3.89 -1.89 2.92
C LEU A 52 -4.54 -3.25 3.10
N GLN A 53 -5.84 -3.25 3.40
CA GLN A 53 -6.63 -4.48 3.45
C GLN A 53 -7.08 -4.90 2.04
N GLY A 54 -6.96 -6.19 1.75
CA GLY A 54 -7.28 -6.80 0.46
C GLY A 54 -6.05 -7.06 -0.41
N ASP A 55 -6.26 -7.80 -1.50
CA ASP A 55 -5.30 -7.86 -2.60
C ASP A 55 -5.46 -6.60 -3.43
N GLN A 56 -4.52 -5.68 -3.32
CA GLN A 56 -4.52 -4.40 -4.04
C GLN A 56 -3.27 -4.28 -4.90
N ARG A 57 -2.62 -5.39 -5.24
CA ARG A 57 -1.32 -5.39 -5.93
C ARG A 57 -1.35 -4.66 -7.28
N LYS A 58 -2.41 -4.87 -8.07
CA LYS A 58 -2.60 -4.22 -9.38
C LYS A 58 -2.84 -2.72 -9.22
N ASP A 59 -3.81 -2.41 -8.37
CA ASP A 59 -4.23 -1.08 -7.98
C ASP A 59 -3.09 -0.21 -7.42
N VAL A 60 -2.32 -0.76 -6.48
CA VAL A 60 -1.14 -0.13 -5.89
C VAL A 60 -0.05 0.04 -6.94
N GLN A 61 0.22 -0.97 -7.78
CA GLN A 61 1.23 -0.86 -8.83
C GLN A 61 0.86 0.27 -9.81
N GLU A 62 -0.40 0.34 -10.24
CA GLU A 62 -0.88 1.41 -11.12
C GLU A 62 -0.83 2.78 -10.43
N PHE A 63 -1.17 2.86 -9.14
CA PHE A 63 -1.03 4.08 -8.35
C PHE A 63 0.43 4.53 -8.21
N LEU A 64 1.37 3.60 -8.05
CA LEU A 64 2.79 3.94 -7.89
C LEU A 64 3.38 4.53 -9.18
N ILE A 65 2.97 4.03 -10.36
CA ILE A 65 3.43 4.55 -11.67
C ILE A 65 2.65 5.79 -12.14
N ASP A 66 1.50 6.09 -11.55
CA ASP A 66 0.64 7.20 -11.95
C ASP A 66 1.33 8.55 -11.67
N LYS A 67 1.36 9.43 -12.68
CA LYS A 67 1.99 10.77 -12.61
C LYS A 67 1.09 11.85 -12.01
N LYS A 68 -0.22 11.62 -11.99
CA LYS A 68 -1.23 12.66 -11.76
C LYS A 68 -1.74 12.66 -10.32
N GLU A 69 -1.98 11.46 -9.78
CA GLU A 69 -2.39 11.24 -8.39
C GLU A 69 -1.43 10.31 -7.62
N GLY A 70 -0.48 9.71 -8.33
CA GLY A 70 0.48 8.75 -7.79
C GLY A 70 1.84 9.33 -7.40
N LEU A 71 2.84 8.43 -7.39
CA LEU A 71 4.20 8.73 -6.96
C LEU A 71 5.19 8.88 -8.12
N GLU A 72 4.74 8.69 -9.36
CA GLU A 72 5.58 8.73 -10.56
C GLU A 72 6.83 7.83 -10.43
N LEU A 73 6.66 6.68 -9.79
CA LEU A 73 7.73 5.70 -9.63
C LEU A 73 7.85 4.86 -10.89
N ASP A 74 9.09 4.48 -11.22
CA ASP A 74 9.33 3.62 -12.37
C ASP A 74 8.86 2.19 -12.07
N ALA A 75 8.13 1.59 -13.00
CA ALA A 75 7.66 0.21 -12.90
C ALA A 75 8.78 -0.79 -12.58
N LYS A 76 10.03 -0.53 -13.00
CA LYS A 76 11.18 -1.39 -12.66
C LYS A 76 11.60 -1.31 -11.19
N THR A 77 11.31 -0.19 -10.53
CA THR A 77 11.64 0.00 -9.10
C THR A 77 10.57 -0.62 -8.19
N ILE A 78 9.37 -0.85 -8.72
CA ILE A 78 8.24 -1.41 -8.00
C ILE A 78 8.33 -2.93 -8.04
N LYS A 79 8.76 -3.54 -6.91
CA LYS A 79 8.69 -4.99 -6.72
C LYS A 79 7.43 -5.36 -5.97
N VAL A 80 6.51 -6.01 -6.67
CA VAL A 80 5.32 -6.61 -6.06
C VAL A 80 5.69 -7.98 -5.51
N HIS A 81 5.83 -8.09 -4.18
CA HIS A 81 5.92 -9.37 -3.49
C HIS A 81 4.52 -9.84 -3.11
N GLY A 82 4.08 -10.95 -3.70
CA GLY A 82 2.82 -11.62 -3.36
C GLY A 82 3.01 -13.13 -3.40
N PHE A 83 2.31 -13.84 -2.53
CA PHE A 83 2.28 -15.30 -2.48
C PHE A 83 1.00 -15.81 -3.15
#